data_AF-A0A7S0H8N5-F1
#
_entry.id   AF-A0A7S0H8N5-F1
#
_cell.length_a   1.000
_cell.length_b   1.000
_cell.length_c   1.000
_cell.angle_alpha   90.00
_cell.angle_beta   90.00
_cell.angle_gamma   90.00
#
_symmetry.space_group_name_H-M   'P 1'
#
loop_
_entity.id
_entity.type
_entity.pdbx_description
1 polymer ?
#
loop_
_entity_poly.entity_id
_entity_poly.type
_entity_poly.pdbx_seq_one_letter_code
_entity_poly.pdbx_strand_id
1 'polypeptide(L)'
;EARQQAQAEGLTLRLADNSAGYFGVGLSHPGKPKPYQAYVRRGGKNVHLGSFATAEEAALCVARSPEGQAAAERAAAAPPLTSEEARQQAQAEGLTLRVADNKTGYFGVNHQPRRSKPKPYQAQVWRGGKTVNLGSFA
;
A
#
# COMPACT_ATOMS: atom_id res chain seq x y z
N GLU A 1 1.13 -18.33 -16.57
CA GLU A 1 1.92 -17.78 -17.69
C GLU A 1 2.26 -16.30 -17.57
N ALA A 2 1.34 -15.41 -17.20
CA ALA A 2 1.59 -13.95 -17.17
C ALA A 2 2.84 -13.48 -16.38
N ARG A 3 3.17 -14.12 -15.25
CA ARG A 3 4.41 -13.82 -14.49
C ARG A 3 5.69 -14.17 -15.25
N GLN A 4 5.69 -15.28 -15.99
CA GLN A 4 6.85 -15.70 -16.79
C GLN A 4 7.04 -14.78 -17.99
N GLN A 5 5.94 -14.33 -18.59
CA GLN A 5 6.00 -13.36 -19.69
C GLN A 5 6.51 -11.99 -19.25
N ALA A 6 6.08 -11.52 -18.07
CA ALA A 6 6.64 -10.32 -17.47
C ALA A 6 8.16 -10.45 -17.28
N GLN A 7 8.62 -11.60 -16.77
CA GLN A 7 10.04 -11.87 -16.54
C GLN A 7 10.85 -11.96 -17.85
N ALA A 8 10.26 -12.56 -18.90
CA ALA A 8 10.87 -12.65 -20.23
C ALA A 8 11.01 -11.28 -20.91
N GLU A 9 10.09 -10.36 -20.63
CA GLU A 9 10.12 -8.98 -21.12
C GLU A 9 10.90 -8.02 -20.20
N GLY A 10 11.49 -8.52 -19.10
CA GLY A 10 12.19 -7.71 -18.11
C GLY A 10 11.27 -6.76 -17.32
N LEU A 11 9.97 -7.05 -17.29
CA LEU A 11 8.95 -6.23 -16.62
C LEU A 11 8.68 -6.73 -15.19
N THR A 12 8.88 -5.85 -14.22
CA THR A 12 8.58 -6.13 -12.81
C THR A 12 7.12 -5.83 -12.51
N LEU A 13 6.32 -6.87 -12.23
CA LEU A 13 4.96 -6.70 -11.75
C LEU A 13 4.97 -6.18 -10.31
N ARG A 14 4.62 -4.91 -10.14
CA ARG A 14 4.60 -4.27 -8.82
C ARG A 14 3.37 -4.70 -8.04
N LEU A 15 3.59 -5.31 -6.89
CA LEU A 15 2.53 -5.61 -5.93
C LEU A 15 2.02 -4.32 -5.28
N ALA A 16 0.72 -4.29 -4.98
CA ALA A 16 0.10 -3.20 -4.26
C ALA A 16 -0.88 -3.73 -3.22
N ASP A 17 -0.99 -2.99 -2.12
CA ASP A 17 -1.92 -3.29 -1.03
C ASP A 17 -3.33 -2.82 -1.42
N ASN A 18 -3.93 -3.54 -2.37
CA ASN A 18 -5.29 -3.31 -2.84
C ASN A 18 -5.98 -4.65 -3.09
N SER A 19 -7.29 -4.63 -3.29
CA SER A 19 -8.09 -5.85 -3.48
C SER A 19 -7.68 -6.70 -4.70
N ALA A 20 -6.92 -6.14 -5.64
CA ALA A 20 -6.39 -6.87 -6.81
C ALA A 20 -4.93 -7.33 -6.62
N GLY A 21 -4.21 -6.84 -5.61
CA GLY A 21 -2.83 -7.22 -5.29
C GLY A 21 -1.74 -6.58 -6.16
N TYR A 22 -2.10 -5.77 -7.16
CA TYR A 22 -1.14 -5.20 -8.13
C TYR A 22 -1.32 -3.70 -8.35
N PHE A 23 -0.20 -3.02 -8.61
CA PHE A 23 -0.18 -1.59 -8.88
C PHE A 23 -0.94 -1.26 -10.17
N GLY A 24 -1.83 -0.26 -10.10
CA GLY A 24 -2.66 0.13 -11.23
C GLY A 24 -3.76 -0.87 -11.59
N VAL A 25 -3.96 -1.93 -10.80
CA VAL A 25 -5.05 -2.90 -11.04
C VAL A 25 -6.14 -2.72 -9.98
N GLY A 26 -7.39 -2.67 -10.43
CA GLY A 26 -8.57 -2.61 -9.57
C GLY A 26 -9.54 -3.74 -9.88
N LEU A 27 -10.15 -4.33 -8.85
CA LEU A 27 -11.27 -5.24 -9.00
C LEU A 27 -12.56 -4.42 -9.00
N SER A 28 -13.29 -4.40 -10.11
CA SER A 28 -14.50 -3.56 -10.24
C SER A 28 -15.80 -4.34 -10.32
N HIS A 29 -15.81 -5.53 -10.92
CA HIS A 29 -17.06 -6.27 -11.16
C HIS A 29 -16.88 -7.77 -10.86
N PRO A 30 -16.85 -8.17 -9.58
CA PRO A 30 -16.77 -9.58 -9.21
C PRO A 30 -17.94 -10.36 -9.85
N GLY A 31 -17.63 -11.43 -10.59
CA GLY A 31 -18.62 -12.24 -11.31
C GLY A 31 -18.76 -11.96 -12.81
N LYS A 32 -18.08 -10.95 -13.37
CA LYS A 32 -17.96 -10.76 -14.83
C LYS A 32 -16.76 -11.52 -15.39
N PRO A 33 -16.75 -11.89 -16.70
CA PRO A 33 -15.64 -12.60 -17.33
C PRO A 33 -14.32 -11.82 -17.30
N LYS A 34 -14.36 -10.49 -17.12
CA LYS A 34 -13.18 -9.62 -17.01
C LYS A 34 -13.34 -8.65 -15.83
N PRO A 35 -13.13 -9.12 -14.59
CA PRO A 35 -13.43 -8.34 -13.39
C PRO A 35 -12.30 -7.37 -13.02
N TYR A 36 -11.09 -7.57 -13.54
CA TYR A 36 -9.90 -6.76 -13.26
C TYR A 36 -9.75 -5.65 -14.29
N GLN A 37 -9.52 -4.43 -13.84
CA GLN A 37 -9.32 -3.26 -14.70
C GLN A 37 -7.95 -2.65 -14.45
N ALA A 38 -7.25 -2.30 -15.53
CA ALA A 38 -5.92 -1.70 -15.50
C ALA A 38 -6.03 -0.18 -15.70
N TYR A 39 -5.36 0.60 -14.85
CA TYR A 39 -5.33 2.05 -14.89
C TYR A 39 -3.93 2.59 -14.69
N VAL A 40 -3.64 3.70 -15.35
CA VAL A 40 -2.40 4.47 -15.19
C VAL A 40 -2.71 5.93 -14.91
N ARG A 41 -1.78 6.65 -14.29
CA ARG A 41 -1.98 8.06 -13.94
C ARG A 41 -1.21 8.96 -14.91
N ARG A 42 -1.94 9.67 -15.77
CA ARG A 42 -1.40 10.62 -16.76
C ARG A 42 -1.86 12.04 -16.46
N GLY A 43 -0.92 12.96 -16.25
CA GLY A 43 -1.25 14.36 -15.96
C GLY A 43 -2.19 14.53 -14.75
N GLY A 44 -2.05 13.67 -13.74
CA GLY A 44 -2.90 13.68 -12.54
C GLY A 44 -4.26 12.98 -12.67
N LYS A 45 -4.63 12.49 -13.86
CA LYS A 45 -5.89 11.78 -14.12
C LYS A 45 -5.64 10.28 -14.26
N ASN A 46 -6.61 9.47 -13.81
CA ASN A 46 -6.59 8.02 -14.04
C ASN A 46 -7.10 7.72 -15.45
N VAL A 47 -6.29 7.03 -16.24
CA VAL A 47 -6.58 6.59 -17.61
C VAL A 47 -6.79 5.08 -17.59
N HIS A 48 -7.93 4.63 -18.10
CA HIS A 48 -8.27 3.21 -18.22
C HIS A 48 -7.53 2.61 -19.42
N LEU A 49 -6.77 1.54 -19.17
CA LEU A 49 -6.02 0.80 -20.19
C LEU A 49 -6.81 -0.40 -20.76
N GLY A 50 -7.71 -0.97 -19.97
CA GLY A 50 -8.51 -2.12 -20.38
C GLY A 50 -9.02 -2.96 -19.22
N SER A 51 -9.80 -3.98 -19.55
CA SER A 51 -10.34 -4.96 -18.60
C SER A 51 -9.84 -6.36 -18.96
N PHE A 52 -9.45 -7.12 -17.95
CA PHE A 52 -8.78 -8.41 -18.07
C PHE A 52 -9.43 -9.47 -17.19
N ALA A 53 -9.25 -10.74 -17.57
CA ALA A 53 -9.79 -11.89 -16.85
C ALA A 53 -9.01 -12.15 -15.56
N THR A 54 -7.71 -11.85 -15.56
CA THR A 54 -6.81 -12.05 -14.41
C THR A 54 -6.16 -10.76 -13.96
N ALA A 55 -5.71 -10.73 -12.70
CA ALA A 55 -5.01 -9.60 -12.13
C ALA A 55 -3.61 -9.44 -12.75
N GLU A 56 -2.94 -10.55 -13.08
CA GLU A 56 -1.61 -10.57 -13.67
C GLU A 56 -1.58 -10.02 -15.09
N GLU A 57 -2.58 -10.34 -15.93
CA GLU A 57 -2.70 -9.77 -17.28
C GLU A 57 -2.90 -8.26 -17.23
N ALA A 58 -3.73 -7.79 -16.29
CA ALA A 58 -3.93 -6.36 -16.06
C ALA A 58 -2.63 -5.69 -15.59
N ALA A 59 -1.92 -6.31 -14.66
CA ALA A 59 -0.66 -5.80 -14.13
C ALA A 59 0.43 -5.73 -15.22
N LEU A 60 0.46 -6.70 -16.13
CA LEU A 60 1.38 -6.73 -17.26
C LEU A 60 1.09 -5.60 -18.26
N CYS A 61 -0.19 -5.31 -18.51
CA CYS A 61 -0.59 -4.17 -19.32
C CYS A 61 -0.17 -2.82 -18.68
N VAL A 62 -0.31 -2.69 -17.36
CA VAL A 62 0.20 -1.53 -16.62
C VAL A 62 1.72 -1.45 -16.71
N ALA A 63 2.43 -2.58 -16.50
CA ALA A 63 3.89 -2.63 -16.51
C ALA A 63 4.50 -2.28 -17.88
N ARG A 64 3.83 -2.63 -18.98
CA ARG A 64 4.22 -2.23 -20.35
C ARG A 64 4.01 -0.76 -20.63
N SER A 65 3.17 -0.07 -19.86
CA SER A 65 2.91 1.35 -20.07
C SER A 65 4.08 2.18 -19.54
N PRO A 66 4.35 3.37 -20.12
CA PRO A 66 5.45 4.23 -19.67
C PRO A 66 5.32 4.61 -18.19
N GLU A 67 4.09 4.70 -17.67
CA GLU A 67 3.85 4.96 -16.25
C GLU A 67 4.23 3.77 -15.36
N GLY A 68 3.99 2.54 -15.82
CA GLY A 68 4.37 1.32 -15.11
C GLY A 68 5.88 1.11 -15.11
N GLN A 69 6.53 1.38 -16.23
CA GLN A 69 7.99 1.37 -16.34
C GLN A 69 8.62 2.43 -15.43
N ALA A 70 8.17 3.68 -15.50
CA ALA A 70 8.65 4.73 -14.60
C ALA A 70 8.38 4.42 -13.11
N ALA A 71 7.26 3.76 -12.80
CA ALA A 71 6.95 3.32 -11.44
C ALA A 71 7.83 2.13 -10.98
N ALA A 72 8.26 1.27 -11.91
CA ALA A 72 9.20 0.19 -11.66
C ALA A 72 10.63 0.73 -11.51
N GLU A 73 11.07 1.63 -12.38
CA GLU A 73 12.34 2.34 -12.27
C GLU A 73 12.43 3.14 -10.97
N ARG A 74 11.36 3.85 -10.58
CA ARG A 74 11.33 4.56 -9.28
C ARG A 74 11.37 3.59 -8.10
N ALA A 75 10.81 2.39 -8.24
CA ALA A 75 10.91 1.35 -7.22
C ALA A 75 12.31 0.72 -7.17
N ALA A 76 12.99 0.59 -8.32
CA ALA A 76 14.36 0.09 -8.43
C ALA A 76 15.43 1.13 -8.05
N ALA A 77 15.13 2.42 -8.26
CA ALA A 77 15.97 3.56 -7.90
C ALA A 77 15.81 3.97 -6.44
N ALA A 78 14.78 3.47 -5.74
CA ALA A 78 14.84 3.41 -4.30
C ALA A 78 15.95 2.39 -3.96
N PRO A 79 17.02 2.79 -3.25
CA PRO A 79 18.07 1.85 -2.88
C PRO A 79 17.40 0.66 -2.17
N PRO A 80 17.81 -0.58 -2.48
CA PRO A 80 17.25 -1.74 -1.82
C PRO A 80 17.65 -1.62 -0.35
N LEU A 81 16.75 -1.11 0.50
CA LEU A 81 16.86 -1.35 1.92
C LEU A 81 16.72 -2.86 2.05
N THR A 82 17.86 -3.50 2.26
CA THR A 82 17.91 -4.91 2.56
C THR A 82 16.94 -5.18 3.71
N SER A 83 16.30 -6.36 3.72
CA SER A 83 15.33 -6.72 4.77
C SER A 83 15.90 -6.56 6.20
N GLU A 84 17.22 -6.48 6.31
CA GLU A 84 17.97 -6.20 7.52
C GLU A 84 18.00 -4.71 7.88
N GLU A 85 18.22 -3.80 6.93
CA GLU A 85 18.15 -2.35 7.17
C GLU A 85 16.73 -1.88 7.53
N ALA A 86 15.69 -2.49 6.96
CA ALA A 86 14.30 -2.22 7.37
C ALA A 86 14.02 -2.66 8.81
N ARG A 87 14.60 -3.77 9.28
CA ARG A 87 14.50 -4.23 10.67
C ARG A 87 15.32 -3.36 11.62
N GLN A 88 16.54 -3.00 11.21
CA GLN A 88 17.43 -2.15 11.99
C GLN A 88 16.86 -0.73 12.09
N GLN A 89 16.21 -0.20 11.07
CA GLN A 89 15.56 1.10 11.15
C GLN A 89 14.31 1.08 12.04
N ALA A 90 13.52 -0.01 12.02
CA ALA A 90 12.43 -0.18 13.00
C ALA A 90 12.95 -0.30 14.46
N GLN A 91 14.16 -0.87 14.65
CA GLN A 91 14.82 -0.94 15.95
C GLN A 91 15.50 0.39 16.35
N ALA A 92 16.09 1.10 15.39
CA ALA A 92 16.83 2.36 15.56
C ALA A 92 15.90 3.57 15.69
N GLU A 93 14.68 3.50 15.12
CA GLU A 93 13.62 4.50 15.35
C GLU A 93 13.07 4.49 16.78
N GLY A 94 13.57 3.61 17.66
CA GLY A 94 13.35 3.74 19.10
C GLY A 94 11.87 3.83 19.43
N LEU A 95 11.05 2.92 18.88
CA LEU A 95 9.65 2.70 19.25
C LEU A 95 9.57 2.17 20.70
N THR A 96 10.20 2.85 21.63
CA THR A 96 9.91 2.71 23.04
C THR A 96 8.51 3.27 23.22
N LEU A 97 7.55 2.38 23.43
CA LEU A 97 6.21 2.73 23.91
C LEU A 97 6.39 3.64 25.10
N ARG A 98 6.21 4.95 24.89
CA ARG A 98 6.44 5.93 25.93
C ARG A 98 5.28 5.80 26.88
N VAL A 99 5.53 5.17 28.02
CA VAL A 99 4.50 4.99 29.06
C VAL A 99 4.10 6.39 29.53
N ALA A 100 2.80 6.66 29.58
CA ALA A 100 2.26 7.92 30.05
C ALA A 100 1.25 7.65 31.16
N ASP A 101 1.17 8.56 32.12
CA ASP A 101 0.17 8.52 33.18
C ASP A 101 -1.19 8.93 32.63
N ASN A 102 -1.83 8.02 31.90
CA ASN A 102 -3.15 8.18 31.33
C ASN A 102 -3.89 6.83 31.36
N LYS A 103 -5.19 6.85 31.06
CA LYS A 103 -6.05 5.66 31.16
C LYS A 103 -5.60 4.45 30.31
N THR A 104 -4.72 4.66 29.33
CA THR A 104 -4.19 3.60 28.45
C THR A 104 -2.76 3.19 28.81
N GLY A 105 -2.07 3.95 29.65
CA GLY A 105 -0.66 3.75 29.98
C GLY A 105 0.30 4.14 28.87
N TYR A 106 -0.15 4.69 27.73
CA TYR A 106 0.70 4.95 26.57
C TYR A 106 0.53 6.38 26.02
N PHE A 107 1.64 7.03 25.74
CA PHE A 107 1.70 8.37 25.17
C PHE A 107 1.08 8.37 23.77
N GLY A 108 0.08 9.23 23.56
CA GLY A 108 -0.62 9.34 22.28
C GLY A 108 -1.70 8.27 22.03
N VAL A 109 -1.96 7.36 22.97
CA VAL A 109 -3.02 6.36 22.81
C VAL A 109 -4.24 6.76 23.64
N ASN A 110 -5.38 6.93 22.97
CA ASN A 110 -6.66 7.25 23.60
C ASN A 110 -7.59 6.03 23.52
N HIS A 111 -8.09 5.58 24.67
CA HIS A 111 -9.12 4.56 24.75
C HIS A 111 -10.50 5.23 24.68
N GLN A 112 -11.19 5.02 23.57
CA GLN A 112 -12.55 5.45 23.33
C GLN A 112 -13.49 4.23 23.30
N PRO A 113 -13.97 3.79 24.47
CA PRO A 113 -14.95 2.71 24.54
C PRO A 113 -16.30 3.22 24.04
N ARG A 114 -16.57 3.06 22.74
CA ARG A 114 -17.93 3.16 22.20
C ARG A 114 -18.46 1.74 21.97
N ARG A 115 -19.64 1.43 22.51
CA ARG A 115 -20.35 0.13 22.42
C ARG A 115 -20.46 -0.45 20.99
N SER A 116 -20.22 0.35 19.96
CA SER A 116 -20.40 0.01 18.55
C SER A 116 -19.11 0.01 17.72
N LYS A 117 -17.92 0.25 18.32
CA LYS A 117 -16.64 0.22 17.59
C LYS A 117 -15.85 -1.05 17.93
N PRO A 118 -15.44 -1.86 16.94
CA PRO A 118 -14.62 -3.05 17.16
C PRO A 118 -13.17 -2.73 17.55
N LYS A 119 -12.76 -1.45 17.52
CA LYS A 119 -11.40 -0.97 17.79
C LYS A 119 -11.41 0.23 18.74
N PRO A 120 -11.32 0.02 20.07
CA PRO A 120 -11.50 1.09 21.05
C PRO A 120 -10.23 1.91 21.30
N TYR A 121 -9.06 1.46 20.85
CA TYR A 121 -7.80 2.18 21.02
C TYR A 121 -7.48 3.02 19.78
N GLN A 122 -7.16 4.29 19.98
CA GLN A 122 -6.79 5.20 18.90
C GLN A 122 -5.42 5.80 19.17
N ALA A 123 -4.48 5.61 18.25
CA ALA A 123 -3.16 6.20 18.34
C ALA A 123 -3.10 7.52 17.57
N GLN A 124 -2.65 8.58 18.23
CA GLN A 124 -2.53 9.92 17.70
C GLN A 124 -1.20 10.51 18.14
N VAL A 125 -0.51 11.21 17.23
CA VAL A 125 0.75 11.91 17.53
C VAL A 125 0.65 13.37 17.19
N TRP A 126 1.34 14.21 17.93
CA TRP A 126 1.41 15.65 17.64
C TRP A 126 2.67 15.92 16.80
N ARG A 127 2.49 16.43 15.58
CA ARG A 127 3.59 16.83 14.68
C ARG A 127 3.33 18.23 14.14
N GLY A 128 4.28 19.15 14.33
CA GLY A 128 4.23 20.50 13.75
C GLY A 128 2.96 21.29 14.10
N GLY A 129 2.46 21.18 15.34
CA GLY A 129 1.26 21.88 15.80
C GLY A 129 -0.07 21.22 15.40
N LYS A 130 -0.06 20.07 14.72
CA LYS A 130 -1.26 19.33 14.33
C LYS A 130 -1.23 17.89 14.85
N THR A 131 -2.39 17.40 15.28
CA THR A 131 -2.57 16.00 15.66
C THR A 131 -2.77 15.14 14.41
N VAL A 132 -1.87 14.17 14.23
CA VAL A 132 -1.90 13.18 13.16
C VAL A 132 -2.40 11.86 13.75
N ASN A 133 -3.50 11.34 13.20
CA ASN A 133 -4.03 10.04 13.58
C ASN A 133 -3.23 8.93 12.90
N LEU A 134 -2.66 8.02 13.69
CA LEU A 134 -1.88 6.88 13.21
C LEU A 134 -2.72 5.62 12.96
N GLY A 135 -3.96 5.60 13.42
CA GLY A 135 -4.89 4.48 13.24
C GLY A 135 -5.66 4.11 14.49
N SER A 136 -6.64 3.23 14.30
CA SER A 136 -7.44 2.64 15.38
C SER A 136 -7.17 1.13 15.47
N PHE A 137 -7.04 0.64 16.71
CA PHE A 137 -6.62 -0.72 17.06
C PHE A 137 -7.62 -1.36 18.05
N ALA A 138 -7.74 -2.68 17.96
CA ALA A 138 -8.60 -3.50 18.83
C ALA A 138 -7.96 -3.72 20.19
#